data_AF-A0ABC8JD10-F1
#
_entry.id   AF-A0ABC8JD10-F1
#
_cell.length_a   1.000
_cell.length_b   1.000
_cell.length_c   1.000
_cell.angle_alpha   90.00
_cell.angle_beta   90.00
_cell.angle_gamma   90.00
#
_symmetry.space_group_name_H-M   'P 1'
#
loop_
_entity.id
_entity.type
_entity.pdbx_description
1 polymer ?
#
loop_
_entity_poly.entity_id
_entity_poly.type
_entity_poly.pdbx_seq_one_letter_code
_entity_poly.pdbx_strand_id
1 'polypeptide(L)'
;MSAAAMAPPLVAVVNDQIYAADHAGMTVRRYDKEKRVWVIVGSLPEQAGSMNGWGLAFRACGDQVIVIGGPKAPGEGFIELNSWVPSDGTPQWHLLGKKQLVNFVYNCTVMSC
;
A
#
# COMPACT_ATOMS: atom_id res chain seq x y z
N MET A 1 -7.93 -22.45 -1.41
CA MET A 1 -7.06 -21.60 -2.25
C MET A 1 -5.62 -21.85 -1.82
N SER A 2 -4.71 -22.14 -2.75
CA SER A 2 -3.31 -22.43 -2.42
C SER A 2 -2.62 -21.19 -1.86
N ALA A 3 -1.89 -21.35 -0.75
CA ALA A 3 -1.12 -20.27 -0.10
C ALA A 3 -0.01 -19.67 -0.98
N ALA A 4 0.28 -20.28 -2.14
CA ALA A 4 1.34 -19.86 -3.05
C ALA A 4 1.04 -18.61 -3.90
N ALA A 5 -0.18 -18.04 -3.84
CA ALA A 5 -0.58 -16.95 -4.74
C ALA A 5 -0.71 -15.55 -4.10
N MET A 6 -0.52 -15.42 -2.78
CA MET A 6 -0.67 -14.12 -2.10
C MET A 6 0.66 -13.37 -2.04
N ALA A 7 0.61 -12.05 -2.21
CA ALA A 7 1.77 -11.20 -1.95
C ALA A 7 2.24 -11.39 -0.49
N PRO A 8 3.56 -11.27 -0.22
CA PRO A 8 4.06 -11.25 1.15
C PRO A 8 3.39 -10.12 1.95
N PRO A 9 3.34 -10.21 3.29
CA PRO A 9 2.70 -9.21 4.13
C PRO A 9 3.19 -7.80 3.80
N LEU A 10 2.27 -6.93 3.40
CA LEU A 10 2.54 -5.56 3.04
C LEU A 10 2.36 -4.69 4.29
N VAL A 11 3.46 -4.47 5.03
CA VAL A 11 3.46 -3.78 6.32
C VAL A 11 4.36 -2.54 6.29
N ALA A 12 3.91 -1.48 6.93
CA ALA A 12 4.67 -0.24 7.15
C ALA A 12 4.60 0.17 8.62
N VAL A 13 5.67 0.73 9.15
CA VAL A 13 5.72 1.29 10.50
C VAL A 13 5.93 2.78 10.39
N VAL A 14 5.00 3.56 10.92
CA VAL A 14 5.00 5.03 10.88
C VAL A 14 4.61 5.53 12.25
N ASN A 15 5.41 6.43 12.84
CA ASN A 15 5.14 7.02 14.16
C ASN A 15 4.80 5.99 15.25
N ASP A 16 5.61 4.92 15.34
CA ASP A 16 5.41 3.77 16.25
C ASP A 16 4.10 2.98 16.05
N GLN A 17 3.36 3.23 14.97
CA GLN A 17 2.15 2.47 14.62
C GLN A 17 2.44 1.50 13.47
N ILE A 18 1.88 0.29 13.55
CA ILE A 18 2.01 -0.73 12.51
C ILE A 18 0.77 -0.70 11.63
N TYR A 19 0.98 -0.54 10.34
CA TYR A 19 -0.06 -0.57 9.31
C TYR A 19 0.15 -1.75 8.37
N ALA A 20 -0.94 -2.35 7.91
CA ALA A 20 -0.93 -3.39 6.90
C ALA A 20 -1.91 -3.05 5.77
N ALA A 21 -1.49 -3.31 4.53
CA ALA A 21 -2.37 -3.31 3.38
C ALA A 21 -3.00 -4.69 3.20
N ASP A 22 -4.33 -4.76 3.32
CA ASP A 22 -5.11 -5.91 2.92
C ASP A 22 -5.64 -5.67 1.50
N HIS A 23 -4.95 -6.25 0.53
CA HIS A 23 -5.32 -6.11 -0.88
C HIS A 23 -6.66 -6.78 -1.20
N ALA A 24 -7.03 -7.86 -0.50
CA ALA A 24 -8.22 -8.64 -0.86
C ALA A 24 -9.49 -7.86 -0.51
N GLY A 25 -9.46 -7.17 0.62
CA GLY A 25 -10.50 -6.22 1.02
C GLY A 25 -10.29 -4.80 0.49
N MET A 26 -9.18 -4.52 -0.21
CA MET A 26 -8.73 -3.16 -0.56
C MET A 26 -8.70 -2.20 0.64
N THR A 27 -8.28 -2.69 1.81
CA THR A 27 -8.28 -1.93 3.07
C THR A 27 -6.89 -1.69 3.65
N VAL A 28 -6.76 -0.62 4.42
CA VAL A 28 -5.63 -0.40 5.33
C VAL A 28 -6.08 -0.76 6.74
N ARG A 29 -5.24 -1.51 7.44
CA ARG A 29 -5.45 -1.89 8.84
C ARG A 29 -4.33 -1.34 9.70
N ARG A 30 -4.66 -0.89 10.91
CA ARG A 30 -3.71 -0.55 11.97
C ARG A 30 -3.73 -1.65 13.04
N TYR A 31 -2.57 -2.00 13.56
CA TYR A 31 -2.49 -2.91 14.70
C TYR A 31 -2.69 -2.15 16.01
N ASP A 32 -3.74 -2.50 16.75
CA ASP A 32 -3.95 -2.07 18.13
C ASP A 32 -3.05 -2.91 19.04
N LYS A 33 -1.98 -2.31 19.56
CA LYS A 33 -0.96 -3.00 20.36
C LYS A 33 -1.50 -3.49 21.71
N GLU A 34 -2.46 -2.78 22.29
CA GLU A 34 -3.03 -3.11 23.61
C GLU A 34 -3.98 -4.31 23.48
N LYS A 35 -4.88 -4.24 22.51
CA LYS A 35 -5.89 -5.29 22.27
C LYS A 35 -5.37 -6.44 21.42
N ARG A 36 -4.20 -6.27 20.79
CA ARG A 36 -3.53 -7.24 19.90
C ARG A 36 -4.37 -7.64 18.69
N VAL A 37 -5.12 -6.69 18.15
CA VAL A 37 -6.02 -6.90 17.00
C VAL A 37 -5.72 -5.93 15.86
N TRP A 38 -6.11 -6.32 14.66
CA TRP A 38 -6.10 -5.42 13.51
C TRP A 38 -7.43 -4.68 13.41
N VAL A 39 -7.37 -3.36 13.24
CA VAL A 39 -8.54 -2.49 13.05
C VAL A 39 -8.47 -1.86 11.67
N ILE A 40 -9.56 -1.92 10.91
CA ILE A 40 -9.65 -1.25 9.61
C ILE A 40 -9.69 0.25 9.85
N VAL A 41 -8.79 1.00 9.21
CA VAL A 41 -8.74 2.47 9.28
C VAL A 41 -9.27 3.13 8.02
N GLY A 42 -9.30 2.40 6.90
CA GLY A 42 -10.01 2.81 5.69
C GLY A 42 -9.53 2.04 4.48
N SER A 43 -9.61 2.65 3.29
CA SER A 43 -9.34 1.98 2.02
C SER A 43 -7.95 2.29 1.47
N LEU A 44 -7.40 1.37 0.67
CA LEU A 44 -6.25 1.65 -0.20
C LEU A 44 -6.66 2.63 -1.32
N PRO A 45 -5.71 3.28 -2.01
CA PRO A 45 -6.01 4.05 -3.21
C PRO A 45 -6.73 3.20 -4.24
N GLU A 46 -7.71 3.76 -4.95
CA GLU A 46 -8.53 3.02 -5.93
C GLU A 46 -7.68 2.32 -7.00
N GLN A 47 -6.59 2.96 -7.44
CA GLN A 47 -5.67 2.44 -8.44
C GLN A 47 -4.62 1.46 -7.89
N ALA A 48 -4.70 1.07 -6.61
CA ALA A 48 -3.87 0.04 -6.00
C ALA A 48 -4.27 -1.40 -6.39
N GLY A 49 -5.33 -1.56 -7.20
CA GLY A 49 -5.83 -2.84 -7.68
C GLY A 49 -4.82 -3.55 -8.59
N SER A 50 -4.06 -4.50 -8.04
CA SER A 50 -3.17 -5.37 -8.80
C SER A 50 -3.33 -6.82 -8.36
N MET A 51 -2.93 -7.78 -9.23
CA MET A 51 -3.10 -9.24 -9.13
C MET A 51 -2.90 -9.79 -7.70
N ASN A 52 -3.96 -9.82 -6.89
CA ASN A 52 -3.91 -10.29 -5.50
C ASN A 52 -2.75 -9.70 -4.66
N GLY A 53 -2.50 -8.39 -4.80
CA GLY A 53 -1.43 -7.67 -4.09
C GLY A 53 -0.06 -7.72 -4.79
N TRP A 54 0.12 -8.56 -5.82
CA TRP A 54 1.32 -8.55 -6.65
C TRP A 54 1.31 -7.35 -7.58
N GLY A 55 2.21 -6.40 -7.36
CA GLY A 55 2.18 -5.11 -8.07
C GLY A 55 1.78 -3.94 -7.18
N LEU A 56 1.80 -4.15 -5.86
CA LEU A 56 1.61 -3.13 -4.86
C LEU A 56 2.86 -3.09 -3.95
N ALA A 57 3.40 -1.90 -3.72
CA ALA A 57 4.34 -1.66 -2.63
C ALA A 57 3.64 -0.86 -1.53
N PHE A 58 3.87 -1.24 -0.29
CA PHE A 58 3.39 -0.55 0.90
C PHE A 58 4.58 -0.27 1.79
N ARG A 59 4.97 0.99 1.92
CA ARG A 59 6.23 1.41 2.57
C ARG A 59 5.98 2.57 3.51
N ALA A 60 6.86 2.72 4.49
CA ALA A 60 6.97 3.96 5.25
C ALA A 60 7.96 4.90 4.54
N CYS A 61 7.72 6.20 4.60
CA CYS A 61 8.72 7.21 4.33
C CYS A 61 8.50 8.43 5.23
N GLY A 62 9.48 8.72 6.09
CA GLY A 62 9.31 9.73 7.14
C GLY A 62 8.11 9.42 8.02
N ASP A 63 7.17 10.36 8.09
CA ASP A 63 5.90 10.25 8.82
C ASP A 63 4.73 9.76 7.96
N GLN A 64 4.99 9.24 6.75
CA GLN A 64 3.97 8.89 5.78
C GLN A 64 3.98 7.41 5.44
N VAL A 65 2.80 6.87 5.15
CA VAL A 65 2.62 5.63 4.42
C VAL A 65 2.62 5.94 2.93
N ILE A 66 3.39 5.18 2.16
CA ILE A 66 3.48 5.26 0.70
C ILE A 66 2.90 3.99 0.10
N VAL A 67 1.98 4.18 -0.83
CA VAL A 67 1.45 3.14 -1.70
C VAL A 67 1.98 3.36 -3.11
N ILE A 68 2.64 2.34 -3.65
CA ILE A 68 3.10 2.33 -5.05
C ILE A 68 2.30 1.26 -5.78
N GLY A 69 1.48 1.68 -6.74
CA GLY A 69 0.58 0.81 -7.48
C GLY A 69 0.43 1.29 -8.91
N GLY A 70 -0.69 0.96 -9.54
CA GLY A 70 -1.04 1.38 -10.89
C GLY A 70 -1.69 0.25 -11.69
N PRO A 71 -2.60 0.58 -12.62
CA PRO A 71 -3.28 -0.40 -13.45
C PRO A 71 -2.28 -1.10 -14.38
N LYS A 72 -2.44 -2.42 -14.51
CA LYS A 72 -1.66 -3.26 -15.42
C LYS A 72 -2.39 -3.53 -16.75
N ALA A 73 -3.21 -2.58 -17.21
CA ALA A 73 -3.89 -2.72 -18.49
C ALA A 73 -2.89 -2.56 -19.66
N PRO A 74 -3.00 -3.38 -20.72
CA PRO A 74 -2.14 -3.24 -21.90
C PRO A 74 -2.24 -1.83 -22.50
N GLY A 75 -1.11 -1.15 -22.65
CA GLY A 75 -1.05 0.23 -23.19
C GLY A 75 -1.18 1.35 -22.14
N GLU A 76 -1.61 1.03 -20.91
CA GLU A 76 -1.82 1.99 -19.83
C GLU A 76 -0.91 1.76 -18.61
N GLY A 77 0.16 0.96 -18.76
CA GLY A 77 1.09 0.65 -17.68
C GLY A 77 1.81 1.88 -17.15
N PHE A 78 1.27 2.49 -16.09
CA PHE A 78 1.92 3.51 -15.29
C PHE A 78 1.97 3.09 -13.84
N ILE A 79 2.97 3.59 -13.13
CA ILE A 79 3.03 3.53 -11.68
C ILE A 79 2.52 4.83 -11.09
N GLU A 80 1.81 4.72 -9.97
CA GLU A 80 1.39 5.86 -9.14
C GLU A 80 1.95 5.73 -7.74
N LEU A 81 2.45 6.85 -7.21
CA LEU A 81 2.87 6.98 -5.83
C LEU A 81 1.83 7.81 -5.10
N ASN A 82 1.16 7.20 -4.13
CA ASN A 82 0.22 7.86 -3.25
C ASN A 82 0.80 7.87 -1.83
N SER A 83 0.68 9.00 -1.14
CA SER A 83 1.07 9.11 0.26
C SER A 83 -0.11 9.40 1.16
N TRP A 84 0.01 9.00 2.41
CA TRP A 84 -0.92 9.32 3.46
C TRP A 84 -0.16 9.51 4.76
N VAL A 85 -0.33 10.67 5.39
CA VAL A 85 0.13 10.91 6.76
C VAL A 85 -0.93 10.37 7.71
N PRO A 86 -0.66 9.32 8.50
CA PRO A 86 -1.67 8.75 9.37
C PRO A 86 -2.20 9.78 10.38
N SER A 87 -3.53 9.91 10.41
CA SER A 87 -4.26 10.83 11.27
C SER A 87 -5.51 10.13 11.82
N ASP A 88 -6.20 10.80 12.75
CA ASP A 88 -7.54 10.38 13.14
C ASP A 88 -8.49 10.51 11.94
N GLY A 89 -9.28 9.46 11.68
CA GLY A 89 -10.18 9.38 10.53
C GLY A 89 -9.68 8.45 9.41
N THR A 90 -10.32 8.56 8.25
CA THR A 90 -10.02 7.71 7.09
C THR A 90 -8.81 8.22 6.31
N PRO A 91 -8.00 7.33 5.70
CA PRO A 91 -6.88 7.72 4.86
C PRO A 91 -7.29 8.71 3.77
N GLN A 92 -6.62 9.86 3.75
CA GLN A 92 -6.68 10.82 2.67
C GLN A 92 -5.41 10.67 1.84
N TRP A 93 -5.53 9.99 0.70
CA TRP A 93 -4.41 9.71 -0.18
C TRP A 93 -4.07 10.93 -1.04
N HIS A 94 -2.80 11.32 -1.03
CA HIS A 94 -2.24 12.38 -1.85
C HIS A 94 -1.39 11.77 -2.96
N LEU A 95 -1.71 12.07 -4.23
CA LEU A 95 -0.91 11.62 -5.37
C LEU A 95 0.40 12.43 -5.43
N LEU A 96 1.51 11.77 -5.17
CA LEU A 96 2.85 12.37 -5.26
C LEU A 96 3.39 12.40 -6.69
N GLY A 97 3.00 11.42 -7.50
CA GLY A 97 3.47 11.35 -8.87
C GLY A 97 3.03 10.10 -9.62
N LYS A 98 3.15 10.19 -10.94
CA LYS A 98 2.77 9.16 -11.90
C LYS A 98 3.83 9.04 -12.97
N LYS A 99 4.20 7.82 -13.34
CA LYS A 99 5.20 7.59 -14.40
C LYS A 99 4.80 6.39 -15.25
N GLN A 100 4.81 6.55 -16.57
CA GLN A 100 4.59 5.44 -17.49
C GLN A 100 5.77 4.46 -17.40
N LEU A 101 5.52 3.27 -16.87
CA LEU A 101 6.48 2.20 -16.69
C LEU A 101 5.74 0.88 -16.80
N VAL A 102 6.10 0.10 -17.81
CA VAL A 102 5.42 -1.16 -18.13
C VAL A 102 5.94 -2.31 -17.25
N ASN A 103 7.19 -2.21 -16.78
CA ASN A 103 7.85 -3.23 -15.95
C ASN A 103 8.39 -2.58 -14.67
N PHE A 104 7.84 -2.96 -13.51
CA PHE A 104 8.31 -2.49 -12.21
C PHE A 104 8.25 -3.61 -11.16
N VAL A 105 9.29 -3.70 -10.34
CA VAL A 105 9.44 -4.73 -9.29
C VAL A 105 9.08 -4.11 -7.94
N TYR A 106 7.78 -4.11 -7.64
CA TYR A 106 7.19 -3.38 -6.50
C TYR A 106 7.71 -3.81 -5.13
N ASN A 107 8.04 -5.10 -4.96
CA ASN A 107 8.53 -5.64 -3.69
C ASN A 107 9.96 -5.18 -3.35
N CYS A 108 10.73 -4.68 -4.32
CA CYS A 108 12.12 -4.26 -4.13
C CYS A 108 12.28 -2.74 -3.98
N THR A 109 11.19 -1.97 -3.93
CA THR A 109 11.30 -0.51 -3.81
C THR A 109 11.92 -0.12 -2.47
N VAL A 110 12.95 0.73 -2.55
CA VAL A 110 13.64 1.36 -1.41
C VAL A 110 13.26 2.84 -1.40
N MET A 111 12.96 3.37 -0.21
CA MET A 111 12.66 4.79 0.00
C MET A 111 13.77 5.38 0.88
N SER A 112 14.28 6.56 0.54
CA SER A 112 15.19 7.33 1.39
C SER A 112 14.44 8.50 1.99
N CYS A 113 14.43 8.55 3.31
CA CYS A 113 13.81 9.53 4.19
C CYS A 113 14.74 9.55 5.42
#